data_AF-A0A6J1NMH5-F1
#
_entry.id   AF-A0A6J1NMH5-F1
#
_cell.length_a   1.000
_cell.length_b   1.000
_cell.length_c   1.000
_cell.angle_alpha   90.00
_cell.angle_beta   90.00
_cell.angle_gamma   90.00
#
_symmetry.space_group_name_H-M   'P 1'
#
loop_
_entity.id
_entity.type
_entity.pdbx_description
1 polymer ?
#
loop_
_entity_poly.entity_id
_entity_poly.type
_entity_poly.pdbx_seq_one_letter_code
_entity_poly.pdbx_strand_id
1 'polypeptide(L)'
;MIRLLSGKQLMMIQGFTFHRTGAEFITLNTGVTLLLINKYSFHKLGASKYCGGYRWRCSSKKRHKCKAFAVLSVDDTTILRLVGMHNHDPTAYKLNQKGFYVKA
;
A
#
# COMPACT_ATOMS: atom_id res chain seq x y z
N MET A 1 3.75 14.66 -5.77
CA MET A 1 2.74 13.64 -6.15
C MET A 1 3.49 12.41 -6.65
N ILE A 2 3.27 11.23 -6.04
CA ILE A 2 4.05 10.02 -6.36
C ILE A 2 3.19 9.10 -7.24
N ARG A 3 3.62 8.88 -8.50
CA ARG A 3 3.01 7.92 -9.42
C ARG A 3 3.51 6.50 -9.14
N LEU A 4 2.58 5.54 -9.16
CA LEU A 4 2.89 4.13 -9.19
C LEU A 4 3.53 3.78 -10.54
N LEU A 5 4.65 3.07 -10.50
CA LEU A 5 5.43 2.50 -11.60
C LEU A 5 6.15 1.31 -10.95
N SER A 6 6.55 0.29 -11.69
CA SER A 6 7.43 -0.76 -11.20
C SER A 6 8.90 -0.27 -11.31
N GLY A 7 9.73 -0.53 -10.28
CA GLY A 7 11.18 -0.24 -10.30
C GLY A 7 11.67 0.78 -9.26
N LYS A 8 12.68 0.44 -8.45
CA LYS A 8 13.28 1.36 -7.47
C LYS A 8 13.98 2.52 -8.19
N GLN A 9 13.41 3.72 -8.16
CA GLN A 9 14.05 4.93 -8.68
C GLN A 9 13.90 6.06 -7.66
N LEU A 10 14.98 6.72 -7.26
CA LEU A 10 14.90 7.95 -6.48
C LEU A 10 14.39 9.06 -7.42
N MET A 11 13.34 9.79 -7.03
CA MET A 11 12.89 10.98 -7.76
C MET A 11 13.32 12.22 -6.98
N MET A 12 14.06 13.12 -7.62
CA MET A 12 14.32 14.46 -7.09
C MET A 12 13.25 15.41 -7.64
N ILE A 13 12.54 16.09 -6.75
CA ILE A 13 11.63 17.19 -7.13
C ILE A 13 11.98 18.38 -6.23
N GLN A 14 12.38 19.50 -6.83
CA GLN A 14 12.64 20.76 -6.13
C GLN A 14 13.64 20.66 -4.96
N GLY A 15 14.72 19.87 -5.12
CA GLY A 15 15.77 19.76 -4.10
C GLY A 15 15.46 18.80 -2.94
N PHE A 16 14.30 18.14 -2.95
CA PHE A 16 13.95 17.11 -1.98
C PHE A 16 14.15 15.71 -2.60
N THR A 17 14.80 14.81 -1.85
CA THR A 17 14.95 13.40 -2.24
C THR A 17 13.69 12.63 -1.86
N PHE A 18 12.93 12.17 -2.86
CA PHE A 18 11.79 11.30 -2.63
C PHE A 18 12.23 9.85 -2.82
N HIS A 19 12.16 9.06 -1.74
CA HIS A 19 12.20 7.61 -1.87
C HIS A 19 10.93 7.16 -2.57
N ARG A 20 11.08 6.51 -3.72
CA ARG A 20 9.96 5.87 -4.39
C ARG A 20 9.44 4.75 -3.54
N THR A 21 8.32 4.99 -2.89
CA THR A 21 7.50 3.97 -2.22
C THR A 21 7.19 2.89 -3.25
N GLY A 22 7.77 1.71 -3.07
CA GLY A 22 7.38 0.53 -3.83
C GLY A 22 5.95 0.20 -3.43
N ALA A 23 5.03 0.39 -4.36
CA ALA A 23 3.62 0.16 -4.14
C ALA A 23 3.06 -0.71 -5.27
N GLU A 24 2.44 -1.82 -4.89
CA GLU A 24 1.98 -2.87 -5.80
C GLU A 24 0.69 -3.50 -5.27
N PHE A 25 -0.15 -3.98 -6.19
CA PHE A 25 -1.32 -4.76 -5.82
C PHE A 25 -0.96 -6.25 -5.81
N ILE A 26 -1.38 -6.94 -4.77
CA ILE A 26 -1.29 -8.40 -4.67
C ILE A 26 -2.66 -9.00 -4.50
N THR A 27 -2.89 -10.16 -5.11
CA THR A 27 -4.14 -10.91 -4.97
C THR A 27 -3.87 -12.14 -4.12
N LEU A 28 -4.59 -12.27 -3.02
CA LEU A 28 -4.52 -13.45 -2.16
C LEU A 28 -5.23 -14.64 -2.81
N ASN A 29 -4.93 -15.86 -2.36
CA ASN A 29 -5.64 -17.07 -2.81
C ASN A 29 -7.15 -17.05 -2.49
N THR A 30 -7.58 -16.19 -1.56
CA THR A 30 -8.99 -15.94 -1.23
C THR A 30 -9.69 -15.00 -2.22
N GLY A 31 -8.98 -14.48 -3.22
CA GLY A 31 -9.48 -13.46 -4.16
C GLY A 31 -9.40 -12.03 -3.64
N VAL A 32 -8.95 -11.81 -2.39
CA VAL A 32 -8.82 -10.47 -1.81
C VAL A 32 -7.59 -9.75 -2.38
N THR A 33 -7.78 -8.57 -2.94
CA THR A 33 -6.68 -7.69 -3.36
C THR A 33 -6.19 -6.81 -2.21
N LEU A 34 -4.89 -6.79 -1.99
CA LEU A 34 -4.21 -5.89 -1.04
C LEU A 34 -3.32 -4.92 -1.79
N LEU A 35 -3.15 -3.74 -1.21
CA LEU A 35 -2.10 -2.81 -1.59
C LEU A 35 -0.89 -3.08 -0.69
N LEU A 36 0.26 -3.41 -1.28
CA LEU A 36 1.54 -3.44 -0.58
C LEU A 36 2.21 -2.08 -0.75
N ILE A 37 2.68 -1.48 0.33
CA ILE A 37 3.55 -0.28 0.32
C ILE A 37 4.71 -0.56 1.28
N ASN A 38 5.95 -0.50 0.78
CA ASN A 38 7.14 -0.75 1.61
C ASN A 38 7.04 -2.03 2.46
N LYS A 39 6.55 -3.13 1.86
CA LYS A 39 6.32 -4.45 2.49
C LYS A 39 5.14 -4.54 3.48
N TYR A 40 4.47 -3.42 3.78
CA TYR A 40 3.26 -3.43 4.59
C TYR A 40 2.03 -3.59 3.71
N SER A 41 1.10 -4.44 4.13
CA SER A 41 -0.16 -4.67 3.41
C SER A 41 -1.30 -3.81 3.95
N PHE A 42 -2.17 -3.40 3.04
CA PHE A 42 -3.33 -2.57 3.31
C PHE A 42 -4.57 -3.14 2.61
N HIS A 43 -5.74 -3.08 3.26
CA HIS A 43 -7.04 -3.40 2.67
C HIS A 43 -7.76 -2.15 2.20
N LYS A 44 -8.40 -2.23 1.03
CA LYS A 44 -9.30 -1.20 0.51
C LYS A 44 -10.49 -1.02 1.45
N LEU A 45 -10.83 0.23 1.70
CA LEU A 45 -12.07 0.68 2.33
C LEU A 45 -12.88 1.46 1.28
N GLY A 46 -13.85 2.25 1.73
CA GLY A 46 -14.59 3.15 0.85
C GLY A 46 -13.84 4.42 0.46
N ALA A 47 -14.59 5.32 -0.16
CA ALA A 47 -14.12 6.64 -0.56
C ALA A 47 -13.56 7.42 0.65
N SER A 48 -12.45 8.11 0.42
CA SER A 48 -11.88 9.04 1.38
C SER A 48 -12.75 10.28 1.47
N LYS A 49 -13.21 10.63 2.68
CA LYS A 49 -14.00 11.85 2.93
C LYS A 49 -13.24 13.15 2.67
N TYR A 50 -11.91 13.12 2.62
CA TYR A 50 -11.08 14.33 2.71
C TYR A 50 -10.18 14.60 1.50
N CYS A 51 -9.94 13.63 0.62
CA CYS A 51 -8.85 13.75 -0.37
C CYS A 51 -9.25 13.37 -1.80
N GLY A 52 -10.51 12.96 -2.04
CA GLY A 52 -10.87 12.22 -3.25
C GLY A 52 -10.18 10.84 -3.30
N GLY A 53 -10.78 9.88 -4.01
CA GLY A 53 -10.23 8.52 -4.12
C GLY A 53 -10.53 7.59 -2.92
N TYR A 54 -9.79 6.49 -2.80
CA TYR A 54 -10.12 5.37 -1.90
C TYR A 54 -9.14 5.23 -0.76
N ARG A 55 -9.66 5.02 0.45
CA ARG A 55 -8.83 4.81 1.64
C ARG A 55 -8.41 3.34 1.74
N TRP A 56 -7.15 3.12 2.08
CA TRP A 56 -6.56 1.81 2.34
C TRP A 56 -6.01 1.78 3.77
N ARG A 57 -6.45 0.85 4.62
CA ARG A 57 -5.97 0.73 6.01
C ARG A 57 -4.99 -0.42 6.16
N CYS A 58 -4.01 -0.29 7.05
CA CYS A 58 -3.09 -1.39 7.32
C CYS A 58 -3.84 -2.68 7.72
N SER A 59 -3.43 -3.81 7.16
CA SER A 59 -4.02 -5.14 7.43
C SER A 59 -3.89 -5.57 8.89
N SER A 60 -2.88 -5.07 9.58
CA SER A 60 -2.66 -5.30 11.02
C SER A 60 -3.54 -4.43 11.93
N LYS A 61 -4.49 -3.64 11.40
CA LYS A 61 -5.38 -2.77 12.22
C LYS A 61 -6.08 -3.54 13.35
N LYS A 62 -6.62 -4.73 13.06
CA LYS A 62 -7.35 -5.52 14.06
C LYS A 62 -6.40 -6.07 15.14
N ARG A 63 -5.28 -6.66 14.72
CA ARG A 63 -4.31 -7.35 15.60
C ARG A 63 -3.43 -6.39 16.42
N HIS A 64 -2.87 -5.36 15.78
CA HIS A 64 -1.88 -4.46 16.38
C HIS A 64 -2.42 -3.05 16.66
N LYS A 65 -3.72 -2.80 16.42
CA LYS A 65 -4.35 -1.47 16.50
C LYS A 65 -3.69 -0.40 15.61
N CYS A 66 -2.83 -0.82 14.69
CA CYS A 66 -2.03 0.03 13.79
C CYS A 66 -2.86 1.14 13.15
N LYS A 67 -2.35 2.37 13.16
CA LYS A 67 -3.05 3.55 12.64
C LYS A 67 -2.61 3.92 11.22
N ALA A 68 -1.66 3.19 10.64
CA ALA A 68 -1.18 3.43 9.28
C ALA A 68 -2.28 3.28 8.22
N PHE A 69 -2.28 4.17 7.24
CA PHE A 69 -3.21 4.16 6.12
C PHE A 69 -2.64 4.86 4.90
N ALA A 70 -3.18 4.54 3.74
CA ALA A 70 -2.95 5.24 2.49
C ALA A 70 -4.28 5.73 1.90
N VAL A 71 -4.23 6.69 0.99
CA VAL A 71 -5.34 7.06 0.11
C VAL A 71 -4.79 7.05 -1.31
N LEU A 72 -5.42 6.27 -2.19
CA LEU A 72 -5.13 6.26 -3.61
C LEU A 72 -6.14 7.13 -4.36
N SER A 73 -5.74 7.66 -5.51
CA SER A 73 -6.63 8.29 -6.47
C SER A 73 -7.72 7.34 -6.97
N VAL A 74 -8.78 7.86 -7.59
CA VAL A 74 -9.93 7.06 -8.05
C VAL A 74 -9.52 6.00 -9.08
N ASP A 75 -8.54 6.32 -9.91
CA ASP A 75 -7.92 5.43 -10.91
C ASP A 75 -6.83 4.52 -10.31
N ASP A 76 -6.64 4.54 -8.99
CA ASP A 76 -5.65 3.75 -8.25
C ASP A 76 -4.18 3.97 -8.71
N THR A 77 -3.86 5.05 -9.45
CA THR A 77 -2.52 5.31 -10.02
C THR A 77 -1.58 6.13 -9.14
N THR A 78 -2.13 6.86 -8.16
CA THR A 78 -1.41 7.87 -7.39
C THR A 78 -1.69 7.73 -5.90
N ILE A 79 -0.63 7.75 -5.08
CA ILE A 79 -0.79 7.86 -3.63
C ILE A 79 -1.03 9.33 -3.28
N LEU A 80 -2.28 9.66 -2.92
CA LEU A 80 -2.71 10.99 -2.52
C LEU A 80 -2.32 11.33 -1.08
N ARG A 81 -2.29 10.30 -0.21
CA ARG A 81 -1.88 10.43 1.19
C ARG A 81 -1.29 9.13 1.70
N LEU A 82 -0.23 9.21 2.48
CA LEU A 82 0.35 8.07 3.19
C LEU A 82 0.69 8.46 4.63
N VAL A 83 0.16 7.70 5.58
CA VAL A 83 0.58 7.72 6.98
C VAL A 83 1.23 6.37 7.25
N GLY A 84 2.56 6.34 7.15
CA GLY A 84 3.37 5.11 7.13
C GLY A 84 4.04 4.72 8.45
N MET A 85 3.65 5.34 9.58
CA MET A 85 4.18 4.94 10.88
C MET A 85 3.43 3.70 11.38
N HIS A 86 4.09 2.55 11.29
CA HIS A 86 3.60 1.26 11.77
C HIS A 86 4.12 0.99 13.20
N ASN A 87 3.35 0.24 13.98
CA ASN A 87 3.68 -0.19 15.35
C ASN A 87 3.88 -1.71 15.44
N HIS A 88 4.25 -2.33 14.33
CA HIS A 88 4.43 -3.78 14.19
C HIS A 88 5.31 -4.04 12.98
N ASP A 89 5.91 -5.22 12.93
CA ASP A 89 6.68 -5.66 11.77
C ASP A 89 5.80 -5.98 10.56
N PRO A 90 6.34 -5.89 9.34
CA PRO A 90 5.63 -6.28 8.12
C PRO A 90 5.14 -7.72 8.14
N THR A 91 3.98 -7.97 7.54
CA THR A 91 3.53 -9.34 7.26
C THR A 91 4.20 -9.83 5.98
N ALA A 92 4.84 -11.00 6.05
CA ALA A 92 5.42 -11.64 4.88
C ALA A 92 4.36 -12.34 4.03
N TYR A 93 4.52 -12.25 2.71
CA TYR A 93 3.69 -12.93 1.72
C TYR A 93 4.61 -13.66 0.73
N LYS A 94 4.18 -14.85 0.28
CA LYS A 94 4.86 -15.66 -0.73
C LYS A 94 3.91 -15.91 -1.90
N LEU A 95 4.44 -15.87 -3.12
CA LEU A 95 3.69 -16.23 -4.32
C LEU A 95 3.63 -17.76 -4.42
N ASN A 96 2.45 -18.32 -4.65
CA ASN A 96 2.28 -19.75 -4.90
C ASN A 96 2.39 -20.08 -6.40
N GLN A 97 2.44 -21.37 -6.73
CA GLN A 97 2.51 -21.85 -8.12
C GLN A 97 1.34 -21.42 -9.00
N LYS A 98 0.20 -21.04 -8.40
CA LYS A 98 -1.01 -20.58 -9.09
C LYS A 98 -1.04 -19.06 -9.29
N GLY A 99 0.03 -18.34 -8.94
CA GLY A 99 0.11 -16.88 -9.08
C GLY A 99 -0.62 -16.09 -7.98
N PHE A 100 -1.04 -16.73 -6.89
CA PHE A 100 -1.67 -16.06 -5.76
C PHE A 100 -0.72 -15.90 -4.59
N TYR A 101 -0.86 -14.79 -3.86
CA TYR A 101 -0.12 -14.56 -2.64
C TYR A 101 -0.75 -15.32 -1.46
N VAL A 102 0.08 -15.97 -0.67
CA VAL A 102 -0.28 -16.59 0.60
C VAL A 102 0.54 -15.95 1.71
N LYS A 103 -0.09 -15.75 2.87
CA LYS A 103 0.62 -15.26 4.05
C LYS A 103 1.65 -16.32 4.45
N ALA A 104 2.90 -15.89 4.62
CA ALA A 104 4.04 -16.76 4.91
C ALA A 104 4.21 -17.05 6.40
#